data_AF-A0A1B7VF57-F1
#
_entry.id   AF-A0A1B7VF57-F1
#
_cell.length_a   1.000
_cell.length_b   1.000
_cell.length_c   1.000
_cell.angle_alpha   90.00
_cell.angle_beta   90.00
_cell.angle_gamma   90.00
#
_symmetry.space_group_name_H-M   'P 1'
#
loop_
_entity.id
_entity.type
_entity.pdbx_description
1 polymer ?
#
loop_
_entity_poly.entity_id
_entity_poly.type
_entity_poly.pdbx_seq_one_letter_code
_entity_poly.pdbx_strand_id
1 'polypeptide(L)' 'MSVSLSIEALPAPRKPAKFGGYGKDPLWQIDDSNITGDLQAVQDNPTHVSISPRVTMSLERYELALANTQDDWERID' A
#
# COMPACT_ATOMS: atom_id res chain seq x y z
N MET A 1 -2.85 -6.29 -3.17
CA MET A 1 -2.92 -5.59 -1.86
C MET A 1 -3.50 -4.21 -2.12
N SER A 2 -4.35 -3.67 -1.25
CA SER A 2 -5.01 -2.37 -1.46
C SER A 2 -4.33 -1.28 -0.63
N VAL A 3 -4.08 -0.12 -1.23
CA VAL A 3 -3.46 1.06 -0.60
C VAL A 3 -4.15 2.34 -1.06
N SER A 4 -3.81 3.48 -0.44
CA SER A 4 -4.31 4.80 -0.82
C SER A 4 -3.17 5.68 -1.34
N LEU A 5 -3.49 6.61 -2.25
CA LEU A 5 -2.48 7.52 -2.85
C LEU A 5 -1.84 8.47 -1.83
N SER A 6 -2.56 8.80 -0.76
CA SER A 6 -2.05 9.64 0.31
C SER A 6 -2.80 9.39 1.61
N ILE A 7 -2.27 9.96 2.69
CA ILE A 7 -2.90 9.93 4.01
C ILE A 7 -4.25 10.67 3.97
N GLU A 8 -4.36 11.76 3.22
CA GLU A 8 -5.57 12.56 3.07
C GLU A 8 -6.71 11.74 2.46
N ALA A 9 -6.38 10.86 1.51
CA ALA A 9 -7.32 9.99 0.81
C ALA A 9 -7.91 8.87 1.71
N LEU A 10 -7.31 8.59 2.87
CA LEU A 10 -7.82 7.57 3.78
C LEU A 10 -9.16 7.99 4.43
N PRO A 11 -10.15 7.08 4.52
CA PRO A 11 -11.34 7.30 5.32
C PRO A 11 -10.98 7.55 6.80
N ALA A 12 -11.76 8.39 7.48
CA ALA A 12 -11.57 8.71 8.91
C ALA A 12 -11.36 7.50 9.86
N PRO A 13 -12.07 6.36 9.73
CA PRO A 13 -11.82 5.19 10.60
C PRO A 13 -10.52 4.44 10.31
N ARG A 14 -9.88 4.67 9.16
CA ARG A 14 -8.59 4.08 8.76
C ARG A 14 -7.41 5.05 8.95
N LYS A 15 -7.71 6.27 9.40
CA LYS A 15 -6.74 7.35 9.55
C LYS A 15 -6.49 7.60 11.04
N PRO A 16 -5.24 7.54 11.52
CA PRO A 16 -4.91 7.87 12.91
C PRO A 16 -5.31 9.29 13.34
N ALA A 17 -5.46 9.51 14.65
CA ALA A 17 -5.86 10.79 15.22
C ALA A 17 -4.95 11.96 14.83
N LYS A 18 -3.63 11.72 14.76
CA LYS A 18 -2.66 12.74 14.37
C LYS A 18 -2.82 13.25 12.92
N PHE A 19 -3.54 12.49 12.10
CA PHE A 19 -3.85 12.84 10.71
C PHE A 19 -5.32 13.29 10.55
N GLY A 20 -6.04 13.55 11.65
CA GLY A 20 -7.42 14.04 11.62
C GLY A 20 -8.49 12.94 11.45
N GLY A 21 -8.15 11.68 11.70
CA GLY A 21 -9.12 10.59 11.78
C GLY A 21 -9.37 10.10 13.21
N TYR A 22 -9.93 8.90 13.33
CA TYR A 22 -10.17 8.24 14.63
C TYR A 22 -9.83 6.74 14.57
N GLY A 23 -9.07 6.33 13.54
CA GLY A 23 -8.53 4.98 13.42
C GLY A 23 -7.48 4.68 14.48
N LYS A 24 -7.35 3.40 14.83
CA LYS A 24 -6.39 2.89 15.82
C LYS A 24 -5.27 2.05 15.21
N ASP A 25 -5.44 1.63 13.96
CA ASP A 25 -4.46 0.80 13.27
C ASP A 25 -3.22 1.64 12.91
N PRO A 26 -2.01 1.05 12.96
CA PRO A 26 -0.82 1.73 12.52
C PRO A 26 -0.88 2.02 11.03
N LEU A 27 -0.20 3.10 10.62
CA LEU A 27 -0.16 3.52 9.23
C LEU A 27 1.24 3.33 8.67
N TRP A 28 1.29 2.67 7.52
CA TRP A 28 2.51 2.40 6.78
C TRP A 28 2.43 3.08 5.42
N GLN A 29 3.56 3.59 4.95
CA GLN A 29 3.70 4.17 3.62
C GLN A 29 4.82 3.47 2.85
N ILE A 30 4.77 3.57 1.53
CA ILE A 30 5.83 3.11 0.63
C ILE A 30 5.92 4.10 -0.53
N ASP A 31 7.14 4.35 -1.01
CA ASP A 31 7.36 5.07 -2.27
C ASP A 31 7.00 4.15 -3.44
N ASP A 32 6.24 4.64 -4.41
CA ASP A 32 5.76 3.81 -5.53
C ASP A 32 6.89 3.31 -6.42
N SER A 33 8.04 3.99 -6.43
CA SER A 33 9.26 3.52 -7.10
C SER A 33 9.80 2.19 -6.55
N ASN A 34 9.45 1.84 -5.30
CA ASN A 34 9.79 0.55 -4.69
C ASN A 34 8.80 -0.56 -5.08
N ILE A 35 7.65 -0.23 -5.69
CA ILE A 35 6.72 -1.21 -6.26
C ILE A 35 7.16 -1.57 -7.68
N THR A 36 8.20 -2.38 -7.78
CA THR A 36 8.87 -2.73 -9.04
C THR A 36 8.95 -4.24 -9.29
N GLY A 37 9.59 -4.63 -10.39
CA GLY A 37 9.82 -6.03 -10.77
C GLY A 37 8.51 -6.78 -11.07
N ASP A 38 8.21 -7.76 -10.22
CA ASP A 38 7.03 -8.63 -10.32
C ASP A 38 5.72 -7.95 -9.90
N LEU A 39 5.81 -6.79 -9.24
CA LEU A 39 4.68 -6.00 -8.79
C LEU A 39 4.48 -4.76 -9.66
N GLN A 40 3.26 -4.24 -9.62
CA GLN A 40 2.89 -2.94 -10.18
C GLN A 40 1.85 -2.27 -9.28
N ALA A 41 1.93 -0.95 -9.17
CA ALA A 41 0.89 -0.12 -8.58
C ALA A 41 -0.13 0.28 -9.66
N VAL A 42 -1.38 -0.15 -9.51
CA VAL A 42 -2.48 0.17 -10.43
C VAL A 42 -3.47 1.07 -9.71
N GLN A 43 -3.52 2.34 -10.12
CA GLN A 43 -4.55 3.25 -9.66
C GLN A 43 -5.86 2.96 -10.39
N ASP A 44 -6.91 2.56 -9.66
CA ASP A 44 -8.23 2.32 -10.25
C ASP A 44 -9.20 3.50 -10.05
N ASN A 45 -8.95 4.38 -9.08
CA ASN A 45 -9.70 5.61 -8.86
C ASN A 45 -8.83 6.72 -8.23
N PRO A 46 -9.32 7.96 -8.08
CA PRO A 46 -8.52 9.10 -7.60
C PRO A 46 -7.89 8.94 -6.21
N THR A 47 -8.27 7.94 -5.43
CA THR A 47 -7.83 7.73 -4.04
C THR A 47 -7.26 6.35 -3.77
N HIS A 48 -7.53 5.37 -4.63
CA HIS A 48 -7.24 3.97 -4.39
C HIS A 48 -6.26 3.41 -5.42
N VAL A 49 -5.33 2.61 -4.91
CA VAL A 49 -4.33 1.90 -5.69
C VAL A 49 -4.31 0.44 -5.25
N SER A 50 -4.22 -0.44 -6.23
CA SER A 50 -3.97 -1.86 -6.03
C SER A 50 -2.52 -2.17 -6.36
N ILE A 51 -1.78 -2.72 -5.40
CA ILE A 51 -0.52 -3.43 -5.69
C ILE A 51 -0.90 -4.81 -6.22
N SER A 52 -0.54 -5.08 -7.47
CA SER A 52 -0.96 -6.26 -8.22
C SER A 52 0.24 -6.93 -8.91
N PRO A 53 0.13 -8.22 -9.28
CA PRO A 53 1.09 -8.87 -10.16
C PRO A 53 1.21 -8.11 -11.49
N ARG A 54 2.44 -7.87 -11.96
CA ARG A 54 2.71 -7.28 -13.29
C ARG A 54 2.56 -8.29 -14.42
N VAL A 55 2.75 -9.57 -14.11
CA VAL A 55 2.60 -10.71 -15.02
C VAL A 55 1.83 -11.82 -14.33
N THR A 56 1.28 -12.76 -15.09
CA THR A 56 0.68 -13.97 -14.52
C THR A 56 1.72 -14.77 -13.74
N MET A 57 1.42 -15.06 -12.47
CA MET A 57 2.29 -15.81 -11.56
C MET A 57 1.48 -16.63 -10.54
N SER A 58 2.14 -17.54 -9.84
CA SER A 58 1.53 -18.26 -8.71
C SER A 58 1.28 -17.32 -7.53
N LEU A 59 0.35 -17.72 -6.64
CA LEU A 59 0.08 -16.99 -5.40
C LEU A 59 1.34 -16.88 -4.54
N GLU A 60 2.08 -17.98 -4.36
CA GLU A 60 3.33 -18.01 -3.58
C GLU A 60 4.37 -17.02 -4.10
N ARG A 61 4.54 -16.92 -5.42
CA ARG A 61 5.48 -15.94 -6.01
C ARG A 61 5.03 -14.51 -5.76
N TYR A 62 3.73 -14.25 -5.82
CA TYR A 62 3.17 -12.93 -5.52
C TYR A 62 3.33 -12.57 -4.04
N GLU A 63 3.10 -13.51 -3.12
CA GLU A 63 3.31 -13.31 -1.68
C GLU A 63 4.79 -13.07 -1.37
N LEU A 64 5.70 -13.80 -2.00
CA LEU A 64 7.14 -13.55 -1.88
C LEU A 64 7.53 -12.18 -2.43
N ALA A 65 6.98 -11.78 -3.58
CA ALA A 65 7.23 -10.45 -4.15
C ALA A 65 6.72 -9.33 -3.22
N LEU A 66 5.57 -9.51 -2.56
CA LEU A 66 5.08 -8.59 -1.53
C LEU A 66 5.98 -8.58 -0.30
N ALA A 67 6.44 -9.75 0.17
CA ALA A 67 7.33 -9.84 1.32
C ALA A 67 8.68 -9.15 1.06
N ASN A 68 9.17 -9.19 -0.19
CA ASN A 68 10.41 -8.53 -0.58
C ASN A 68 10.33 -6.99 -0.53
N THR A 69 9.14 -6.38 -0.50
CA THR A 69 9.02 -4.93 -0.30
C THR A 69 8.99 -4.53 1.17
N GLN A 70 9.05 -5.49 2.11
CA GLN A 70 8.84 -5.24 3.54
C GLN A 70 9.75 -4.13 4.10
N ASP A 71 11.02 -4.11 3.71
CA ASP A 71 12.00 -3.14 4.21
C ASP A 71 11.82 -1.74 3.60
N ASP A 72 11.03 -1.62 2.54
CA ASP A 72 10.68 -0.35 1.89
C ASP A 72 9.46 0.33 2.54
N TRP A 73 8.78 -0.35 3.47
CA TRP A 73 7.64 0.20 4.18
C TRP A 73 8.08 0.98 5.42
N GLU A 74 7.63 2.23 5.49
CA GLU A 74 7.91 3.12 6.61
C GLU A 74 6.67 3.28 7.48
N ARG A 75 6.83 3.08 8.78
CA ARG A 75 5.78 3.40 9.75
C ARG A 75 5.71 4.90 9.96
N ILE A 76 4.51 5.46 9.81
CA ILE A 76 4.30 6.91 9.87
C ILE A 76 3.28 7.37 10.89
N ASP A 77 2.74 6.49 11.74
CA ASP A 77 1.86 6.81 12.88
C ASP A 77 2.58 6.89 14.24
#